data_AF-A0A2K8KZV2-F1
#
_entry.id   AF-A0A2K8KZV2-F1
#
_cell.length_a   1.000
_cell.length_b   1.000
_cell.length_c   1.000
_cell.angle_alpha   90.00
_cell.angle_beta   90.00
_cell.angle_gamma   90.00
#
_symmetry.space_group_name_H-M   'P 1'
#
loop_
_entity.id
_entity.type
_entity.pdbx_description
1 polymer ?
#
loop_
_entity_poly.entity_id
_entity_poly.type
_entity_poly.pdbx_seq_one_letter_code
_entity_poly.pdbx_strand_id
1 'polypeptide(L)'
;MDINLIAGVHLSTATILALFILFMKLETIFLKRLAIAAATLFLAPQVIAFAAVSMGELAVSAIEIITLSQGALSSMAAISYGIMAGVMLNYIKIYLINAFRKMRGQPEPLNPSSES
;
A
#
# COMPACT_ATOMS: atom_id res chain seq x y z
N MET A 1 23.36 -8.17 -11.74
CA MET A 1 21.96 -7.76 -12.00
C MET A 1 21.84 -6.33 -11.53
N ASP A 2 21.54 -5.39 -12.42
CA ASP A 2 21.63 -3.95 -12.12
C ASP A 2 20.57 -3.52 -11.10
N ILE A 3 21.02 -2.85 -10.04
CA ILE A 3 20.16 -2.26 -9.00
C ILE A 3 19.09 -1.35 -9.62
N ASN A 4 19.42 -0.66 -10.71
CA ASN A 4 18.48 0.19 -11.45
C ASN A 4 17.33 -0.59 -12.10
N LEU A 5 17.60 -1.80 -12.59
CA LEU A 5 16.58 -2.67 -13.17
C LEU A 5 15.60 -3.15 -12.09
N ILE A 6 16.12 -3.57 -10.93
CA ILE A 6 15.30 -4.02 -9.79
C ILE A 6 14.43 -2.87 -9.27
N ALA A 7 15.02 -1.68 -9.08
CA ALA A 7 14.29 -0.49 -8.67
C ALA A 7 13.21 -0.11 -9.69
N GLY A 8 13.51 -0.21 -11.00
CA GLY A 8 12.54 0.03 -12.07
C GLY A 8 11.37 -0.95 -12.07
N VAL A 9 11.62 -2.24 -11.85
CA VAL A 9 10.57 -3.27 -11.73
C VAL A 9 9.69 -3.02 -10.49
N HIS A 10 10.29 -2.68 -9.36
CA HIS A 10 9.53 -2.35 -8.16
C HIS A 10 8.71 -1.06 -8.30
N LEU A 11 9.28 -0.01 -8.90
CA LEU A 11 8.59 1.24 -9.16
C LEU A 11 7.41 1.05 -10.12
N SER A 12 7.60 0.31 -11.22
CA SER A 12 6.53 0.01 -12.17
C SER A 12 5.42 -0.81 -11.53
N THR A 13 5.76 -1.83 -10.73
CA THR A 13 4.77 -2.62 -9.97
C THR A 13 3.96 -1.75 -9.01
N ALA A 14 4.64 -0.90 -8.23
CA ALA A 14 3.98 0.04 -7.32
C ALA A 14 3.06 1.00 -8.07
N THR A 15 3.51 1.51 -9.22
CA THR A 15 2.75 2.44 -10.07
C THR A 15 1.50 1.79 -10.66
N ILE A 16 1.62 0.57 -11.19
CA ILE A 16 0.49 -0.19 -11.76
C ILE A 16 -0.56 -0.43 -10.68
N LEU A 17 -0.15 -0.87 -9.49
CA LEU A 17 -1.05 -1.06 -8.35
C LEU A 17 -1.75 0.24 -7.93
N ALA A 18 -1.01 1.34 -7.85
CA ALA A 18 -1.55 2.65 -7.50
C ALA A 18 -2.63 3.10 -8.50
N LEU A 19 -2.34 2.96 -9.79
CA LEU A 19 -3.29 3.28 -10.86
C LEU A 19 -4.52 2.36 -10.82
N PHE A 20 -4.34 1.06 -10.61
CA PHE A 20 -5.44 0.11 -10.51
C PHE A 20 -6.42 0.51 -9.40
N ILE A 21 -5.89 0.78 -8.20
CA ILE A 21 -6.70 1.24 -7.06
C ILE A 21 -7.35 2.58 -7.35
N LEU A 22 -6.66 3.53 -8.00
CA LEU A 22 -7.23 4.82 -8.40
C LEU A 22 -8.45 4.68 -9.34
N PHE A 23 -8.39 3.74 -10.28
CA PHE A 23 -9.48 3.55 -11.25
C PHE A 23 -10.66 2.75 -10.68
N MET A 24 -10.46 1.94 -9.64
CA MET A 24 -11.55 1.23 -8.97
C MET A 24 -12.53 2.20 -8.27
N LYS A 25 -13.82 1.82 -8.28
CA LYS A 25 -14.86 2.48 -7.48
C LYS A 25 -14.90 1.80 -6.10
N LEU A 26 -14.00 2.23 -5.22
CA LEU A 26 -13.95 1.71 -3.85
C LEU A 26 -14.75 2.60 -2.92
N GLU A 27 -15.46 1.99 -1.99
CA GLU A 27 -16.06 2.71 -0.87
C GLU A 27 -14.98 3.21 0.09
N THR A 28 -15.25 4.32 0.79
CA THR A 28 -14.33 4.94 1.74
C THR A 28 -13.95 4.00 2.89
N ILE A 29 -14.85 3.13 3.32
CA ILE A 29 -14.59 2.10 4.35
C ILE A 29 -13.59 1.07 3.84
N PHE A 30 -13.75 0.62 2.59
CA PHE A 30 -12.84 -0.33 1.98
C PHE A 30 -11.45 0.28 1.77
N LEU A 31 -11.37 1.55 1.37
CA LEU A 31 -10.12 2.33 1.30
C LEU A 31 -9.38 2.36 2.64
N LYS A 32 -10.08 2.61 3.75
CA LYS A 32 -9.47 2.62 5.09
C LYS A 32 -8.92 1.24 5.47
N ARG A 33 -9.67 0.17 5.22
CA ARG A 33 -9.22 -1.21 5.50
C ARG A 33 -8.01 -1.58 4.66
N LEU A 34 -8.01 -1.20 3.38
CA LEU A 34 -6.90 -1.43 2.48
C LEU A 34 -5.64 -0.65 2.90
N ALA A 35 -5.80 0.59 3.38
CA ALA A 35 -4.71 1.38 3.95
C ALA A 35 -4.09 0.71 5.19
N ILE A 36 -4.93 0.23 6.11
CA ILE A 36 -4.48 -0.48 7.32
C ILE A 36 -3.75 -1.76 6.93
N ALA A 37 -4.30 -2.55 6.01
CA ALA A 37 -3.66 -3.78 5.53
C ALA A 37 -2.29 -3.51 4.90
N ALA A 38 -2.17 -2.45 4.09
CA ALA A 38 -0.90 -2.06 3.49
C ALA A 38 0.14 -1.61 4.53
N ALA A 39 -0.29 -0.83 5.53
CA ALA A 39 0.58 -0.42 6.64
C ALA A 39 1.08 -1.63 7.45
N THR A 40 0.20 -2.59 7.74
CA THR A 40 0.58 -3.83 8.43
C THR A 40 1.53 -4.67 7.58
N LEU A 41 1.28 -4.79 6.26
CA LEU A 41 2.15 -5.52 5.33
C LEU A 41 3.57 -4.92 5.28
N PHE A 42 3.67 -3.60 5.39
CA PHE A 42 4.94 -2.89 5.43
C PHE A 42 5.69 -3.08 6.76
N LEU A 43 4.98 -2.99 7.89
CA LEU A 43 5.59 -3.00 9.23
C LEU A 43 5.87 -4.43 9.75
N ALA A 44 5.02 -5.41 9.44
CA ALA A 44 5.13 -6.75 10.01
C ALA A 44 6.49 -7.42 9.77
N PRO A 45 7.08 -7.38 8.56
CA PRO A 45 8.41 -7.94 8.34
C PRO A 45 9.51 -7.28 9.18
N GLN A 46 9.42 -5.96 9.37
CA GLN A 46 10.41 -5.19 10.16
C GLN A 46 10.31 -5.52 11.65
N VAL A 47 9.08 -5.65 12.17
CA VAL A 47 8.81 -6.02 13.56
C VAL A 47 9.28 -7.45 13.84
N ILE A 48 9.01 -8.39 12.93
CA ILE A 48 9.46 -9.78 13.06
C ILE A 48 11.00 -9.85 13.03
N ALA A 49 11.64 -9.13 12.10
CA ALA A 49 13.09 -9.09 12.02
C ALA A 49 13.72 -8.51 13.30
N PHE A 50 13.17 -7.42 13.84
CA PHE A 50 13.63 -6.84 15.10
C PHE A 50 13.46 -7.79 16.28
N ALA A 51 12.31 -8.47 16.39
CA ALA A 51 12.05 -9.46 17.43
C ALA A 51 13.03 -10.64 17.36
N ALA A 52 13.27 -11.18 16.16
CA ALA A 52 14.20 -12.29 15.94
C ALA A 52 15.66 -11.91 16.28
N VAL A 53 16.09 -10.69 15.92
CA VAL A 53 17.41 -10.17 16.31
C VAL A 53 17.52 -10.01 17.82
N SER A 54 16.47 -9.49 18.47
CA SER A 54 16.45 -9.33 19.92
C SER A 54 16.48 -10.66 20.69
N MET A 55 16.02 -11.76 20.08
CA MET A 55 16.04 -13.10 20.67
C MET A 55 17.36 -13.86 20.40
N GLY A 56 18.28 -13.29 19.62
CA GLY A 56 19.60 -13.88 19.36
C GLY A 56 19.59 -15.10 18.43
N GLU A 57 18.48 -15.38 17.74
CA GLU A 57 18.32 -16.60 16.91
C GLU A 57 18.96 -16.51 15.51
N LEU A 58 19.52 -15.37 15.11
CA LEU A 58 20.08 -15.16 13.77
C LEU A 58 21.61 -15.32 13.75
N ALA A 59 22.09 -16.54 13.95
CA ALA A 59 23.50 -16.90 13.74
C ALA A 59 23.62 -17.93 12.59
N VAL A 60 24.39 -17.58 11.56
CA VAL A 60 24.91 -18.46 10.48
C VAL A 60 23.97 -18.82 9.31
N SER A 61 22.65 -19.00 9.47
CA SER A 61 21.70 -19.05 8.33
C SER A 61 21.33 -17.66 7.78
N ALA A 62 21.89 -16.62 8.41
CA ALA A 62 21.51 -15.23 8.24
C ALA A 62 21.77 -14.72 6.82
N ILE A 63 22.83 -15.11 6.11
CA ILE A 63 23.17 -14.47 4.82
C ILE A 63 22.17 -14.84 3.70
N GLU A 64 21.75 -16.11 3.61
CA GLU A 64 20.80 -16.56 2.60
C GLU A 64 19.37 -16.11 2.92
N ILE A 65 19.00 -16.13 4.20
CA ILE A 65 17.74 -15.54 4.71
C ILE A 65 17.75 -14.03 4.49
N ILE A 66 18.86 -13.32 4.73
CA ILE A 66 18.98 -11.87 4.51
C ILE A 66 18.85 -11.56 3.03
N THR A 67 19.44 -12.34 2.12
CA THR A 67 19.37 -12.07 0.68
C THR A 67 17.98 -12.35 0.11
N LEU A 68 17.35 -13.47 0.51
CA LEU A 68 15.98 -13.82 0.13
C LEU A 68 14.96 -12.85 0.75
N SER A 69 15.17 -12.50 2.03
CA SER A 69 14.35 -11.52 2.73
C SER A 69 14.57 -10.13 2.16
N GLN A 70 15.74 -9.74 1.68
CA GLN A 70 15.95 -8.42 1.08
C GLN A 70 15.19 -8.27 -0.24
N GLY A 71 15.12 -9.34 -1.06
CA GLY A 71 14.24 -9.38 -2.24
C GLY A 71 12.75 -9.39 -1.90
N ALA A 72 12.34 -10.20 -0.92
CA ALA A 72 10.96 -10.28 -0.47
C ALA A 72 10.48 -9.00 0.25
N LEU A 73 11.31 -8.42 1.12
CA LEU A 73 11.09 -7.12 1.78
C LEU A 73 11.01 -6.00 0.76
N SER A 74 11.88 -6.01 -0.26
CA SER A 74 11.86 -4.97 -1.29
C SER A 74 10.59 -5.05 -2.14
N SER A 75 10.11 -6.25 -2.46
CA SER A 75 8.85 -6.43 -3.20
C SER A 75 7.63 -6.12 -2.32
N MET A 76 7.62 -6.52 -1.05
CA MET A 76 6.58 -6.15 -0.07
C MET A 76 6.53 -4.64 0.16
N ALA A 77 7.67 -3.97 0.22
CA ALA A 77 7.74 -2.52 0.30
C ALA A 77 7.15 -1.87 -0.96
N ALA A 78 7.54 -2.32 -2.15
CA ALA A 78 7.00 -1.82 -3.42
C ALA A 78 5.47 -1.98 -3.52
N ILE A 79 4.95 -3.15 -3.13
CA ILE A 79 3.51 -3.41 -3.08
C ILE A 79 2.83 -2.47 -2.08
N SER A 80 3.37 -2.34 -0.87
CA SER A 80 2.81 -1.48 0.18
C SER A 80 2.78 -0.01 -0.25
N TYR A 81 3.86 0.49 -0.87
CA TYR A 81 3.90 1.84 -1.44
C TYR A 81 2.88 2.03 -2.56
N GLY A 82 2.76 1.07 -3.46
CA GLY A 82 1.76 1.10 -4.54
C GLY A 82 0.33 1.17 -4.00
N ILE A 83 0.02 0.36 -2.98
CA ILE A 83 -1.30 0.36 -2.35
C ILE A 83 -1.56 1.69 -1.62
N MET A 84 -0.62 2.18 -0.81
CA MET A 84 -0.77 3.45 -0.09
C MET A 84 -0.96 4.64 -1.05
N ALA A 85 -0.15 4.71 -2.12
CA ALA A 85 -0.29 5.73 -3.15
C ALA A 85 -1.65 5.64 -3.86
N GLY A 86 -2.08 4.42 -4.24
CA GLY A 86 -3.37 4.20 -4.87
C GLY A 86 -4.55 4.61 -3.99
N VAL A 87 -4.51 4.26 -2.71
CA VAL A 87 -5.52 4.66 -1.70
C VAL A 87 -5.59 6.18 -1.61
N MET A 88 -4.44 6.85 -1.50
CA MET A 88 -4.37 8.31 -1.38
C MET A 88 -4.93 9.00 -2.63
N LEU A 89 -4.54 8.54 -3.83
CA LEU A 89 -5.03 9.08 -5.09
C LEU A 89 -6.54 8.86 -5.25
N ASN A 90 -7.06 7.69 -4.85
CA ASN A 90 -8.49 7.41 -4.91
C ASN A 90 -9.26 8.31 -3.92
N TYR A 91 -8.75 8.51 -2.71
CA TYR A 91 -9.33 9.44 -1.75
C TYR A 91 -9.41 10.87 -2.29
N ILE A 92 -8.32 11.37 -2.89
CA ILE A 92 -8.28 12.70 -3.54
C ILE A 92 -9.29 12.78 -4.67
N LYS A 93 -9.40 11.73 -5.50
CA LYS A 93 -10.39 11.65 -6.59
C LYS A 93 -11.81 11.77 -6.06
N ILE A 94 -12.18 11.04 -5.01
CA ILE A 94 -13.50 11.11 -4.38
C ILE A 94 -13.76 12.53 -3.86
N TYR A 95 -12.78 13.12 -3.17
CA TYR A 95 -12.87 14.48 -2.66
C TYR A 95 -13.11 15.52 -3.78
N LEU A 96 -12.33 15.44 -4.87
CA LEU A 96 -12.49 16.33 -6.03
C LEU A 96 -13.87 16.18 -6.68
N ILE A 97 -14.35 14.94 -6.86
CA ILE A 97 -15.69 14.69 -7.41
C ILE A 97 -16.77 15.36 -6.54
N ASN A 98 -16.68 15.23 -5.21
CA ASN A 98 -17.63 15.85 -4.29
C ASN A 98 -17.54 17.38 -4.32
N ALA A 99 -16.33 17.95 -4.35
CA ALA A 99 -16.13 19.39 -4.48
C ALA A 99 -16.73 19.94 -5.79
N PHE A 100 -16.52 19.26 -6.92
CA PHE A 100 -17.11 19.65 -8.20
C PHE A 100 -18.63 19.52 -8.22
N ARG A 101 -19.20 18.48 -7.61
CA ARG A 101 -20.66 18.32 -7.48
C ARG A 101 -21.28 19.43 -6.65
N LYS A 102 -20.65 19.79 -5.52
CA LYS A 102 -21.08 20.90 -4.68
C LYS A 102 -21.10 22.22 -5.45
N MET A 103 -20.08 22.50 -6.27
CA MET A 103 -20.05 23.68 -7.15
C MET A 103 -21.13 23.66 -8.23
N ARG A 104 -21.57 22.48 -8.67
CA ARG A 104 -22.65 22.32 -9.68
C ARG A 104 -24.06 22.25 -9.07
N GLY A 105 -24.20 22.39 -7.75
CA GLY A 105 -25.50 22.28 -7.07
C GLY A 105 -26.17 20.90 -7.19
N GLN A 106 -25.39 19.85 -7.46
CA GLN A 106 -25.91 18.47 -7.53
C GLN A 106 -26.00 17.88 -6.11
N PRO A 107 -27.08 17.16 -5.77
CA PRO A 107 -27.20 16.51 -4.47
C PRO A 107 -26.07 15.48 -4.28
N GLU A 108 -25.53 15.39 -3.05
CA GLU A 108 -24.57 14.36 -2.71
C GLU A 108 -25.18 12.97 -2.92
N PRO A 109 -24.41 12.00 -3.43
CA PRO A 109 -24.89 10.62 -3.44
C PRO A 109 -25.13 10.18 -1.99
N LEU A 110 -26.28 9.55 -1.73
CA LEU A 110 -26.57 8.90 -0.46
C LEU A 110 -25.38 8.02 -0.08
N ASN A 111 -24.71 8.40 1.00
CA ASN A 111 -23.65 7.62 1.58
C ASN A 111 -24.29 6.38 2.23
N PRO A 112 -24.04 5.15 1.76
CA PRO A 112 -24.59 3.95 2.40
C PRO A 112 -24.06 3.74 3.82
N SER A 113 -23.11 4.56 4.30
CA SER A 113 -22.62 4.52 5.67
C SER A 113 -23.57 5.16 6.71
N SER A 114 -24.83 5.49 6.37
CA SER A 114 -25.84 5.92 7.35
C SER A 114 -26.69 4.78 7.89
N GLU A 115 -26.52 3.55 7.38
CA GLU A 115 -27.10 2.36 8.00
C GLU A 115 -26.02 1.71 8.87
N SER A 116 -26.19 1.96 10.16
CA SER A 116 -25.54 1.38 11.34
C SER A 116 -25.25 -0.12 11.26
#